data_AF-A0A1A9RJI5-F1
#
_entry.id   AF-A0A1A9RJI5-F1
#
_cell.length_a   1.000
_cell.length_b   1.000
_cell.length_c   1.000
_cell.angle_alpha   90.00
_cell.angle_beta   90.00
_cell.angle_gamma   90.00
#
_symmetry.space_group_name_H-M   'P 1'
#
loop_
_entity.id
_entity.type
_entity.pdbx_description
1 polymer ?
#
loop_
_entity_poly.entity_id
_entity_poly.type
_entity_poly.pdbx_seq_one_letter_code
_entity_poly.pdbx_strand_id
1 'polypeptide(L)'
;MLGLRRVSYWQRCANPEARADVAEAKNSIFMPKKSVFGMYKSASEHTKLKGSVSAWIYTIPVVIVIVGYLMSYVWASYQRKIHPEQAQQQQAQQYQQQPQNYQPQANGQYPATGSYAEQAANNQQPPDNNLKPEDWQPAIDGQPWTAPIYNGHNRNIQTMPYPVACVQTDTSCTCYTEQATPLELPAKQCQNYVKNGIYNPYKARQETADNAPQGSYGGGSGASVLTLDSSAKPTMAHAETKGTMGQ
;
A
#
# COMPACT_ATOMS: atom_id res chain seq x y z
N MET A 1 -7.97 -10.46 -24.86
CA MET A 1 -9.35 -10.23 -24.35
C MET A 1 -9.83 -11.51 -23.69
N LEU A 2 -10.58 -11.47 -22.58
CA LEU A 2 -11.30 -12.66 -22.09
C LEU A 2 -12.25 -13.08 -23.22
N GLY A 3 -11.76 -14.00 -24.05
CA GLY A 3 -12.34 -14.29 -25.34
C GLY A 3 -13.51 -15.24 -25.14
N LEU A 4 -14.72 -14.70 -25.28
CA LEU A 4 -15.87 -15.54 -25.62
C LEU A 4 -15.45 -16.40 -26.81
N ARG A 5 -15.52 -17.72 -26.65
CA ARG A 5 -15.22 -18.65 -27.73
C ARG A 5 -16.21 -18.36 -28.87
N ARG A 6 -15.67 -18.03 -30.04
CA ARG A 6 -16.46 -17.78 -31.24
C ARG A 6 -16.24 -18.91 -32.23
N VAL A 7 -17.29 -19.26 -32.96
CA VAL A 7 -17.21 -20.16 -34.12
C VAL A 7 -17.41 -19.31 -35.36
N SER A 8 -16.55 -19.53 -36.34
CA SER A 8 -16.57 -18.87 -37.63
C SER A 8 -17.17 -19.83 -38.65
N TYR A 9 -18.13 -19.36 -39.45
CA TYR A 9 -18.83 -20.14 -40.47
C TYR A 9 -18.55 -19.55 -41.85
N TRP A 10 -18.37 -20.45 -42.82
CA TRP A 10 -18.23 -20.13 -44.23
C TRP A 10 -19.25 -20.92 -45.03
N GLN A 11 -19.74 -20.34 -46.13
CA GLN A 11 -20.64 -21.01 -47.07
C GLN A 11 -19.87 -21.91 -48.07
N ARG A 12 -18.55 -21.74 -48.14
CA ARG A 12 -17.62 -22.49 -48.99
C ARG A 12 -16.51 -23.09 -48.14
N CYS A 13 -15.74 -24.03 -48.71
CA CYS A 13 -14.47 -24.44 -48.11
C CYS A 13 -13.53 -23.24 -48.09
N ALA A 14 -13.00 -22.90 -46.91
CA ALA A 14 -12.19 -21.70 -46.68
C ALA A 14 -11.01 -22.03 -45.78
N ASN A 15 -9.88 -21.34 -45.97
CA ASN A 15 -8.68 -21.54 -45.19
C ASN A 15 -8.68 -20.58 -43.96
N PRO A 16 -8.66 -21.09 -42.73
CA PRO A 16 -8.67 -20.25 -41.52
C PRO A 16 -7.39 -19.41 -41.32
N GLU A 17 -6.31 -19.69 -42.06
CA GLU A 17 -5.06 -18.93 -42.00
C GLU A 17 -5.02 -17.76 -43.00
N ALA A 18 -5.84 -17.82 -44.06
CA ALA A 18 -5.88 -16.79 -45.09
C ALA A 18 -6.68 -15.57 -44.62
N ARG A 19 -6.05 -14.39 -44.64
CA ARG A 19 -6.68 -13.12 -44.20
C ARG A 19 -7.99 -12.81 -44.93
N ALA A 20 -8.07 -13.10 -46.23
CA ALA A 20 -9.26 -12.85 -47.05
C ALA A 20 -10.44 -13.72 -46.62
N ASP A 21 -10.18 -15.01 -46.38
CA ASP A 21 -11.19 -15.94 -45.91
C ASP A 21 -11.64 -15.61 -44.48
N VAL A 22 -10.72 -15.21 -43.59
CA VAL A 22 -11.07 -14.77 -42.22
C VAL A 22 -11.97 -13.53 -42.22
N ALA A 23 -11.81 -12.62 -43.19
CA ALA A 23 -12.65 -11.43 -43.31
C ALA A 23 -14.08 -11.74 -43.77
N GLU A 24 -14.27 -12.77 -44.59
CA GLU A 24 -15.59 -13.23 -45.08
C GLU A 24 -16.37 -14.06 -44.03
N ALA A 25 -15.70 -14.47 -42.96
CA ALA A 25 -16.24 -15.38 -41.96
C ALA A 25 -17.41 -14.78 -41.16
N LYS A 26 -18.53 -15.50 -41.10
CA LYS A 26 -19.63 -15.15 -40.17
C LYS A 26 -19.30 -15.70 -38.78
N ASN A 27 -19.15 -14.82 -37.80
CA ASN A 27 -18.79 -15.19 -36.44
C ASN A 27 -20.03 -15.26 -35.54
N SER A 28 -20.21 -16.37 -34.81
CA SER A 28 -21.20 -16.47 -33.73
C SER A 28 -20.52 -16.85 -32.42
N ILE A 29 -21.13 -16.45 -31.30
CA ILE A 29 -20.67 -16.84 -29.97
C ILE A 29 -21.13 -18.29 -29.74
N PHE A 30 -20.18 -19.18 -29.45
CA PHE A 30 -20.47 -20.58 -29.22
C PHE A 30 -20.23 -20.95 -27.76
N MET A 31 -21.31 -21.34 -27.09
CA MET A 31 -21.26 -21.92 -25.76
C MET A 31 -21.61 -23.41 -25.85
N PRO A 32 -20.66 -24.31 -25.56
CA PRO A 32 -20.95 -25.75 -25.54
C PRO A 32 -21.98 -26.06 -24.45
N LYS A 33 -22.96 -26.93 -24.78
CA LYS A 33 -23.99 -27.39 -23.84
C LYS A 33 -23.34 -28.22 -22.73
N LYS A 34 -23.83 -28.12 -21.49
CA LYS A 34 -23.22 -28.84 -20.35
C LYS A 34 -23.23 -30.37 -20.51
N SER A 35 -24.23 -30.92 -21.18
CA SER A 35 -24.40 -32.36 -21.37
C SER A 35 -23.34 -33.01 -22.28
N VAL A 36 -22.68 -32.27 -23.18
CA VAL A 36 -21.65 -32.84 -24.06
C VAL A 36 -20.30 -33.05 -23.37
N PHE A 37 -20.04 -32.37 -22.25
CA PHE A 37 -18.80 -32.53 -21.49
C PHE A 37 -18.69 -33.88 -20.78
N GLY A 38 -19.80 -34.58 -20.54
CA GLY A 38 -19.80 -35.93 -19.97
C GLY A 38 -19.40 -37.02 -20.97
N MET A 39 -19.62 -36.79 -22.27
CA MET A 39 -19.40 -37.77 -23.34
C MET A 39 -17.99 -37.71 -23.94
N TYR A 40 -17.19 -36.70 -23.62
CA TYR A 40 -15.86 -36.48 -24.20
C TYR A 40 -14.88 -36.00 -23.12
N LYS A 41 -13.99 -36.90 -22.68
CA LYS A 41 -13.03 -36.67 -21.57
C LYS A 41 -11.58 -36.99 -21.97
N SER A 42 -11.11 -36.46 -23.11
CA SER A 42 -9.76 -36.80 -23.60
C SER A 42 -8.97 -35.66 -24.25
N ALA A 43 -9.48 -34.42 -24.30
CA ALA A 43 -8.79 -33.34 -25.01
C ALA A 43 -8.50 -32.07 -24.18
N SER A 44 -8.70 -32.10 -22.87
CA SER A 44 -8.29 -30.98 -22.00
C SER A 44 -6.79 -30.94 -21.76
N GLU A 45 -6.07 -32.06 -21.96
CA GLU A 45 -4.62 -32.15 -21.75
C GLU A 45 -3.81 -31.59 -22.94
N HIS A 46 -4.28 -31.79 -24.17
CA HIS A 46 -3.60 -31.29 -25.38
C HIS A 46 -4.09 -29.92 -25.88
N THR A 47 -5.17 -29.36 -25.32
CA THR A 47 -5.58 -27.98 -25.62
C THR A 47 -4.86 -27.01 -24.68
N LYS A 48 -3.56 -26.82 -24.90
CA LYS A 48 -2.80 -25.73 -24.26
C LYS A 48 -3.29 -24.41 -24.86
N LEU A 49 -4.39 -23.87 -24.33
CA LEU A 49 -4.88 -22.54 -24.69
C LEU A 49 -3.86 -21.51 -24.21
N LYS A 50 -2.86 -21.21 -25.06
CA LYS A 50 -1.94 -20.09 -24.87
C LYS A 50 -2.65 -18.80 -25.24
N GLY A 51 -3.63 -18.41 -24.43
CA GLY A 51 -4.29 -17.12 -24.54
C GLY A 51 -3.39 -16.04 -23.93
N SER A 52 -3.04 -15.00 -24.70
CA SER A 52 -2.47 -13.80 -24.10
C SER A 52 -3.59 -13.06 -23.36
N VAL A 53 -3.38 -12.85 -22.05
CA VAL A 53 -4.23 -11.94 -21.29
C VAL A 53 -4.14 -10.56 -21.95
N SER A 54 -5.29 -9.94 -22.19
CA SER A 54 -5.31 -8.59 -22.77
C SER A 54 -4.65 -7.63 -21.79
N ALA A 55 -3.81 -6.72 -22.27
CA ALA A 55 -3.27 -5.62 -21.46
C ALA A 55 -4.36 -4.83 -20.71
N TRP A 56 -5.58 -4.78 -21.28
CA TRP A 56 -6.77 -4.18 -20.65
C TRP A 56 -7.10 -4.68 -19.25
N ILE A 57 -6.79 -5.95 -18.93
CA ILE A 57 -7.05 -6.50 -17.59
C ILE A 57 -6.22 -5.78 -16.53
N TYR A 58 -5.03 -5.29 -16.90
CA TYR A 58 -4.15 -4.54 -16.01
C TYR A 58 -4.40 -3.03 -16.08
N THR A 59 -4.79 -2.49 -17.24
CA THR A 59 -5.00 -1.03 -17.36
C THR A 59 -6.30 -0.55 -16.75
N ILE A 60 -7.39 -1.33 -16.81
CA ILE A 60 -8.70 -0.95 -16.25
C ILE A 60 -8.63 -0.64 -14.74
N PRO A 61 -8.08 -1.50 -13.86
CA PRO A 61 -8.03 -1.19 -12.43
C PRO A 61 -7.17 0.04 -12.13
N VAL A 62 -6.06 0.24 -12.86
CA VAL A 62 -5.21 1.43 -12.70
C VAL A 62 -5.96 2.71 -13.06
N VAL A 63 -6.71 2.70 -14.16
CA VAL A 63 -7.54 3.85 -14.57
C VAL A 63 -8.63 4.15 -13.53
N ILE A 64 -9.26 3.12 -12.96
CA ILE A 64 -10.28 3.30 -11.90
C ILE A 64 -9.67 3.98 -10.66
N VAL A 65 -8.46 3.57 -10.24
CA VAL A 65 -7.76 4.20 -9.10
C VAL A 65 -7.42 5.66 -9.40
N ILE A 66 -6.90 5.95 -10.60
CA ILE A 66 -6.57 7.33 -11.01
C ILE A 66 -7.82 8.20 -11.04
N VAL A 67 -8.91 7.71 -11.64
CA VAL A 67 -10.17 8.45 -11.68
C VAL A 67 -10.73 8.65 -10.27
N GLY A 68 -10.69 7.64 -9.40
CA GLY A 68 -11.10 7.77 -8.00
C GLY A 68 -10.29 8.81 -7.22
N TYR A 69 -8.97 8.86 -7.43
CA TYR A 69 -8.09 9.85 -6.82
C TYR A 69 -8.37 11.28 -7.32
N LEU A 70 -8.57 11.45 -8.62
CA LEU A 70 -8.90 12.76 -9.19
C LEU A 70 -10.28 13.23 -8.72
N MET A 71 -11.26 12.32 -8.65
CA MET A 71 -12.59 12.63 -8.12
C MET A 71 -12.54 13.00 -6.64
N SER A 72 -11.74 12.32 -5.81
CA SER A 72 -11.58 12.69 -4.40
C SER A 72 -10.86 14.03 -4.23
N TYR A 73 -9.87 14.33 -5.07
CA TYR A 73 -9.17 15.62 -5.06
C TYR A 73 -10.10 16.78 -5.43
N VAL A 74 -10.88 16.61 -6.51
CA VAL A 74 -11.87 17.62 -6.94
C VAL A 74 -12.96 17.77 -5.88
N TRP A 75 -13.46 16.67 -5.32
CA TRP A 75 -14.46 16.70 -4.26
C TRP A 75 -13.94 17.40 -2.99
N ALA A 76 -12.72 17.08 -2.54
CA ALA A 76 -12.08 17.77 -1.41
C ALA A 76 -11.81 19.26 -1.71
N SER A 77 -11.55 19.62 -2.96
CA SER A 77 -11.43 21.04 -3.37
C SER A 77 -12.78 21.75 -3.39
N TYR A 78 -13.85 21.06 -3.78
CA TYR A 78 -15.21 21.58 -3.81
C TYR A 78 -15.78 21.73 -2.39
N GLN A 79 -15.58 20.74 -1.52
CA GLN A 79 -15.93 20.81 -0.09
C GLN A 79 -15.24 21.99 0.60
N ARG A 80 -13.95 22.22 0.31
CA ARG A 80 -13.21 23.40 0.81
C ARG A 80 -13.77 24.74 0.29
N LYS A 81 -14.42 24.76 -0.87
CA LYS A 81 -15.04 25.97 -1.45
C LYS A 81 -16.49 26.21 -1.00
N ILE A 82 -17.20 25.15 -0.61
CA ILE A 82 -18.63 25.21 -0.24
C ILE A 82 -18.81 25.27 1.30
N HIS A 83 -17.86 24.74 2.09
CA HIS A 83 -17.86 24.75 3.56
C HIS A 83 -16.52 25.25 4.14
N PRO A 84 -16.27 26.57 4.17
CA PRO A 84 -15.02 27.13 4.68
C PRO A 84 -14.82 26.97 6.21
N GLU A 85 -15.86 26.63 6.98
CA GLU A 85 -15.80 26.54 8.45
C GLU A 85 -15.06 25.28 8.97
N GLN A 86 -14.97 24.20 8.17
CA GLN A 86 -14.33 22.94 8.59
C GLN A 86 -12.80 22.90 8.40
N ALA A 87 -12.23 23.81 7.60
CA ALA A 87 -10.77 23.87 7.40
C ALA A 87 -10.01 24.49 8.59
N GLN A 88 -10.69 25.28 9.44
CA GLN A 88 -10.10 25.95 10.61
C GLN A 88 -10.03 25.06 11.86
N GLN A 89 -10.90 24.06 12.00
CA GLN A 89 -10.91 23.17 13.18
C GLN A 89 -9.73 22.17 13.19
N GLN A 90 -9.14 21.85 12.02
CA GLN A 90 -7.99 20.94 11.94
C GLN A 90 -6.65 21.58 12.35
N GLN A 91 -6.53 22.92 12.38
CA GLN A 91 -5.30 23.61 12.81
C GLN A 91 -5.27 23.95 14.31
N ALA A 92 -6.43 24.03 14.97
CA ALA A 92 -6.50 24.44 16.38
C ALA A 92 -6.16 23.33 17.40
N GLN A 93 -6.23 22.04 17.03
CA GLN A 93 -5.89 20.94 17.94
C GLN A 93 -4.38 20.72 18.15
N GLN A 94 -3.50 21.41 17.40
CA GLN A 94 -2.05 21.19 17.48
C GLN A 94 -1.30 22.13 18.44
N TYR A 95 -1.97 23.05 19.16
CA TYR A 95 -1.31 24.11 19.95
C TYR A 95 -1.63 24.17 21.46
N GLN A 96 -2.25 23.15 22.07
CA GLN A 96 -2.67 23.20 23.48
C GLN A 96 -2.09 22.12 24.42
N GLN A 97 -0.85 21.68 24.22
CA GLN A 97 -0.13 20.92 25.26
C GLN A 97 1.31 21.41 25.43
N GLN A 98 1.48 22.40 26.29
CA GLN A 98 2.76 22.71 26.92
C GLN A 98 2.48 23.11 28.38
N PRO A 99 3.13 22.47 29.37
CA PRO A 99 3.31 23.07 30.67
C PRO A 99 4.74 23.60 30.83
N GLN A 100 4.81 24.89 31.16
CA GLN A 100 5.91 25.48 31.93
C GLN A 100 5.96 24.86 33.31
N ASN A 101 7.17 24.55 33.83
CA ASN A 101 7.58 25.06 35.13
C ASN A 101 9.11 24.95 35.30
N TYR A 102 9.76 26.08 35.57
CA TYR A 102 11.16 26.15 36.02
C TYR A 102 11.13 26.56 37.50
N GLN A 103 11.67 25.72 38.38
CA GLN A 103 12.14 26.12 39.70
C GLN A 103 13.46 25.41 40.00
N PRO A 104 14.51 26.11 40.46
CA PRO A 104 15.70 25.49 41.00
C PRO A 104 15.53 25.30 42.51
N GLN A 105 15.77 24.09 43.03
CA GLN A 105 15.98 23.94 44.47
C GLN A 105 17.05 22.92 44.82
N ALA A 106 17.84 23.35 45.79
CA ALA A 106 19.01 22.78 46.41
C ALA A 106 18.85 21.38 47.02
N ASN A 107 20.00 20.69 47.03
CA ASN A 107 20.57 19.84 48.08
C ASN A 107 19.68 18.74 48.69
N GLY A 108 19.99 17.49 48.36
CA GLY A 108 19.40 16.30 48.95
C GLY A 108 20.35 15.10 48.83
N GLN A 109 21.26 15.01 49.79
CA GLN A 109 22.16 13.89 50.03
C GLN A 109 21.38 12.74 50.70
N TYR A 110 21.21 11.58 50.04
CA TYR A 110 21.02 10.28 50.71
C TYR A 110 21.55 9.13 49.84
N PRO A 111 22.16 8.08 50.44
CA PRO A 111 22.96 7.08 49.74
C PRO A 111 22.10 5.94 49.19
N ALA A 112 22.38 5.51 47.95
CA ALA A 112 21.87 4.26 47.40
C ALA A 112 22.93 3.17 47.57
N THR A 113 22.71 2.27 48.51
CA THR A 113 23.34 0.95 48.57
C THR A 113 22.63 0.02 47.58
N GLY A 114 23.38 -0.58 46.65
CA GLY A 114 22.81 -1.51 45.66
C GLY A 114 23.77 -1.82 44.53
N SER A 115 24.77 -2.66 44.83
CA SER A 115 25.84 -3.14 43.97
C SER A 115 25.37 -4.02 42.80
N TYR A 116 25.78 -3.70 41.57
CA TYR A 116 26.42 -4.66 40.65
C TYR A 116 27.18 -3.96 39.52
N ALA A 117 28.40 -4.48 39.28
CA ALA A 117 29.32 -4.26 38.17
C ALA A 117 30.14 -2.96 38.14
N GLU A 118 31.39 -3.12 38.58
CA GLU A 118 32.55 -2.30 38.31
C GLU A 118 32.68 -2.03 36.79
N GLN A 119 32.39 -0.79 36.37
CA GLN A 119 32.90 -0.25 35.12
C GLN A 119 33.87 0.85 35.50
N ALA A 120 35.16 0.49 35.41
CA ALA A 120 36.26 1.43 35.50
C ALA A 120 35.94 2.64 34.62
N ALA A 121 35.93 3.81 35.25
CA ALA A 121 35.82 5.10 34.59
C ALA A 121 36.99 5.24 33.61
N ASN A 122 36.76 4.91 32.35
CA ASN A 122 37.63 5.34 31.28
C ASN A 122 37.13 6.72 30.83
N ASN A 123 38.03 7.69 30.83
CA ASN A 123 37.79 9.07 30.41
C ASN A 123 37.10 9.07 29.04
N GLN A 124 35.80 9.36 29.01
CA GLN A 124 35.07 9.55 27.77
C GLN A 124 35.43 10.92 27.21
N GLN A 125 36.52 10.92 26.45
CA GLN A 125 36.77 11.92 25.43
C GLN A 125 35.53 11.97 24.52
N PRO A 126 35.05 13.17 24.11
CA PRO A 126 33.92 13.28 23.20
C PRO A 126 34.15 12.39 21.97
N PRO A 127 33.13 11.67 21.47
CA PRO A 127 33.32 10.71 20.39
C PRO A 127 33.96 11.42 19.21
N ASP A 128 35.17 10.98 18.86
CA ASP A 128 35.84 11.37 17.64
C ASP A 128 34.97 10.90 16.46
N ASN A 129 34.30 11.84 15.80
CA ASN A 129 33.36 11.56 14.70
C ASN A 129 34.09 11.21 13.38
N ASN A 130 35.43 11.12 13.40
CA ASN A 130 36.20 10.72 12.22
C ASN A 130 36.14 9.20 12.03
N LEU A 131 35.76 8.80 10.81
CA LEU A 131 35.75 7.41 10.36
C LEU A 131 37.15 6.80 10.48
N LYS A 132 37.25 5.67 11.18
CA LYS A 132 38.50 4.93 11.32
C LYS A 132 38.45 3.65 10.49
N PRO A 133 39.60 3.10 10.06
CA PRO A 133 39.64 1.82 9.36
C PRO A 133 38.97 0.69 10.12
N GLU A 134 39.02 0.74 11.46
CA GLU A 134 38.40 -0.25 12.34
C GLU A 134 36.87 -0.28 12.24
N ASP A 135 36.22 0.85 11.88
CA ASP A 135 34.76 0.94 11.74
C ASP A 135 34.22 0.10 10.57
N TRP A 136 35.11 -0.27 9.64
CA TRP A 136 34.82 -1.07 8.44
C TRP A 136 35.12 -2.56 8.63
N GLN A 137 35.71 -2.96 9.76
CA GLN A 137 36.00 -4.36 10.03
C GLN A 137 34.69 -5.10 10.39
N PRO A 138 34.33 -6.19 9.68
CA PRO A 138 33.11 -6.92 9.97
C PRO A 138 33.18 -7.63 11.31
N ALA A 139 32.09 -7.59 12.08
CA ALA A 139 31.99 -8.29 13.36
C ALA A 139 31.83 -9.81 13.18
N ILE A 140 31.23 -10.24 12.07
CA ILE A 140 31.07 -11.64 11.69
C ILE A 140 31.86 -11.88 10.41
N ASP A 141 32.74 -12.87 10.45
CA ASP A 141 33.59 -13.20 9.31
C ASP A 141 32.76 -13.59 8.08
N GLY A 142 33.14 -13.07 6.91
CA GLY A 142 32.39 -13.23 5.66
C GLY A 142 31.11 -12.38 5.52
N GLN A 143 30.76 -11.53 6.49
CA GLN A 143 29.55 -10.69 6.44
C GLN A 143 29.89 -9.19 6.53
N PRO A 144 30.23 -8.50 5.43
CA PRO A 144 30.69 -7.11 5.44
C PRO A 144 29.66 -6.11 5.99
N TRP A 145 28.36 -6.41 5.87
CA TRP A 145 27.30 -5.56 6.43
C TRP A 145 27.27 -5.56 7.95
N THR A 146 28.02 -6.43 8.64
CA THR A 146 28.09 -6.47 10.11
C THR A 146 29.10 -5.49 10.71
N ALA A 147 29.77 -4.70 9.87
CA ALA A 147 30.73 -3.70 10.34
C ALA A 147 30.07 -2.63 11.23
N PRO A 148 30.77 -2.12 12.27
CA PRO A 148 30.25 -1.15 13.23
C PRO A 148 29.63 0.09 12.58
N ILE A 149 30.18 0.55 11.46
CA ILE A 149 29.67 1.71 10.71
C ILE A 149 28.20 1.55 10.29
N TYR A 150 27.74 0.32 10.05
CA TYR A 150 26.37 0.04 9.62
C TYR A 150 25.40 -0.21 10.77
N ASN A 151 25.86 -0.20 12.03
CA ASN A 151 25.04 -0.55 13.19
C ASN A 151 23.74 0.28 13.29
N GLY A 152 23.80 1.59 12.99
CA GLY A 152 22.60 2.44 13.01
C GLY A 152 21.53 1.96 12.03
N HIS A 153 21.93 1.52 10.84
CA HIS A 153 21.01 0.98 9.83
C HIS A 153 20.57 -0.45 10.15
N ASN A 154 21.49 -1.31 10.56
CA ASN A 154 21.20 -2.71 10.89
C ASN A 154 20.27 -2.87 12.09
N ARG A 155 20.30 -1.91 13.04
CA ARG A 155 19.42 -1.89 14.21
C ARG A 155 18.08 -1.21 13.95
N ASN A 156 17.94 -0.50 12.82
CA ASN A 156 16.67 0.09 12.39
C ASN A 156 15.81 -0.94 11.62
N ILE A 157 15.42 -2.00 12.31
CA ILE A 157 14.67 -3.13 11.75
C ILE A 157 13.23 -2.71 11.48
N GLN A 158 12.84 -2.65 10.20
CA GLN A 158 11.47 -2.25 9.79
C GLN A 158 10.43 -3.35 10.03
N THR A 159 10.84 -4.62 9.88
CA THR A 159 9.94 -5.77 10.02
C THR A 159 10.64 -6.86 10.83
N MET A 160 9.91 -7.44 11.79
CA MET A 160 10.40 -8.51 12.64
C MET A 160 10.00 -9.87 12.06
N PRO A 161 10.85 -10.92 12.16
CA PRO A 161 10.44 -12.28 11.86
C PRO A 161 9.32 -12.73 12.81
N TYR A 162 8.09 -12.72 12.32
CA TYR A 162 6.90 -13.12 13.05
C TYR A 162 6.10 -14.16 12.25
N PRO A 163 5.61 -15.26 12.85
CA PRO A 163 4.86 -16.29 12.14
C PRO A 163 3.48 -15.77 11.71
N VAL A 164 3.25 -15.64 10.40
CA VAL A 164 1.96 -15.21 9.86
C VAL A 164 1.15 -16.33 9.21
N ALA A 165 1.82 -17.41 8.81
CA ALA A 165 1.18 -18.59 8.27
C ALA A 165 1.92 -19.83 8.76
N CYS A 166 1.20 -20.78 9.34
CA CYS A 166 1.73 -22.08 9.74
C CYS A 166 0.98 -23.18 8.99
N VAL A 167 1.73 -24.14 8.45
CA VAL A 167 1.19 -25.28 7.71
C VAL A 167 1.67 -26.55 8.39
N GLN A 168 0.71 -27.43 8.71
CA GLN A 168 0.98 -28.76 9.23
C GLN A 168 0.68 -29.80 8.16
N THR A 169 1.63 -30.71 7.96
CA THR A 169 1.49 -31.96 7.21
C THR A 169 1.54 -33.14 8.20
N ASP A 170 1.34 -34.36 7.70
CA ASP A 170 1.41 -35.56 8.54
C ASP A 170 2.81 -35.77 9.16
N THR A 171 3.86 -35.26 8.51
CA THR A 171 5.26 -35.49 8.90
C THR A 171 5.97 -34.24 9.45
N SER A 172 5.51 -33.04 9.12
CA SER A 172 6.20 -31.79 9.49
C SER A 172 5.23 -30.63 9.72
N CYS A 173 5.64 -29.68 10.56
CA CYS A 173 4.94 -28.42 10.75
C CYS A 173 5.92 -27.28 10.54
N THR A 174 5.60 -26.34 9.65
CA THR A 174 6.46 -25.20 9.32
C THR A 174 5.66 -23.91 9.33
N CYS A 175 6.19 -22.89 10.01
CA CYS A 175 5.66 -21.54 9.98
C CYS A 175 6.52 -20.65 9.09
N TYR A 176 5.89 -19.63 8.52
CA TYR A 176 6.50 -18.69 7.60
C TYR A 176 6.30 -17.24 8.06
N THR A 177 7.29 -16.40 7.78
CA THR A 177 7.21 -14.94 7.96
C THR A 177 6.41 -14.29 6.82
N GLU A 178 6.14 -12.98 6.94
CA GLU A 178 5.49 -12.18 5.88
C GLU A 178 6.25 -12.17 4.56
N GLN A 179 7.54 -12.51 4.59
CA GLN A 179 8.41 -12.62 3.41
C GLN A 179 8.58 -14.08 2.95
N ALA A 180 7.71 -14.98 3.40
CA ALA A 180 7.74 -16.42 3.08
C ALA A 180 9.02 -17.15 3.50
N THR A 181 9.77 -16.63 4.47
CA THR A 181 10.94 -17.30 5.04
C THR A 181 10.49 -18.32 6.09
N PRO A 182 10.99 -19.57 6.06
CA PRO A 182 10.66 -20.56 7.09
C PRO A 182 11.25 -20.16 8.45
N LEU A 183 10.47 -20.34 9.51
CA LEU A 183 10.89 -20.12 10.89
C LEU A 183 11.25 -21.44 11.56
N GLU A 184 12.39 -21.46 12.25
CA GLU A 184 12.79 -22.56 13.11
C GLU A 184 12.03 -22.49 14.43
N LEU A 185 11.00 -23.33 14.57
CA LEU A 185 10.17 -23.44 15.77
C LEU A 185 10.09 -24.90 16.23
N PRO A 186 9.98 -25.16 17.54
CA PRO A 186 9.69 -26.51 18.03
C PRO A 186 8.37 -27.03 17.45
N ALA A 187 8.34 -28.31 17.06
CA ALA A 187 7.18 -28.92 16.40
C ALA A 187 5.86 -28.73 17.19
N LYS A 188 5.91 -28.89 18.52
CA LYS A 188 4.73 -28.67 19.40
C LYS A 188 4.19 -27.24 19.34
N GLN A 189 5.07 -26.26 19.21
CA GLN A 189 4.70 -24.85 19.16
C GLN A 189 4.08 -24.49 17.81
N CYS A 190 4.65 -24.99 16.71
CA CYS A 190 4.05 -24.85 15.39
C CYS A 190 2.64 -25.47 15.35
N GLN A 191 2.46 -26.68 15.88
CA GLN A 191 1.14 -27.33 15.94
C GLN A 191 0.14 -26.54 16.79
N ASN A 192 0.58 -25.91 17.88
CA ASN A 192 -0.27 -25.04 18.68
C ASN A 192 -0.73 -23.82 17.85
N TYR A 193 0.18 -23.18 17.13
CA TYR A 193 -0.16 -22.04 16.26
C TYR A 193 -1.09 -22.42 15.11
N VAL A 194 -0.97 -23.61 14.55
CA VAL A 194 -1.92 -24.11 13.54
C VAL A 194 -3.31 -24.31 14.14
N LYS A 195 -3.41 -24.82 15.38
CA LYS A 195 -4.71 -25.12 16.02
C LYS A 195 -5.38 -23.88 16.61
N ASN A 196 -4.62 -23.02 17.28
CA ASN A 196 -5.15 -21.92 18.08
C ASN A 196 -4.91 -20.54 17.44
N GLY A 197 -4.12 -20.48 16.38
CA GLY A 197 -3.62 -19.23 15.84
C GLY A 197 -2.56 -18.59 16.73
N ILE A 198 -2.06 -17.43 16.29
CA ILE A 198 -1.13 -16.60 17.06
C ILE A 198 -1.49 -15.13 16.84
N TYR A 199 -1.59 -14.36 17.92
CA TYR A 199 -1.92 -12.94 17.88
C TYR A 199 -0.68 -12.10 17.58
N ASN A 200 -0.72 -11.31 16.51
CA ASN A 200 0.37 -10.40 16.14
C ASN A 200 0.18 -9.02 16.80
N PRO A 201 0.97 -8.68 17.85
CA PRO A 201 0.81 -7.41 18.57
C PRO A 201 1.31 -6.19 17.79
N TYR A 202 2.00 -6.40 16.68
CA TYR A 202 2.60 -5.34 15.87
C TYR A 202 1.69 -4.88 14.74
N LYS A 203 0.58 -5.58 14.50
CA LYS A 203 -0.46 -5.11 13.58
C LYS A 203 -1.38 -4.16 14.33
N ALA A 204 -1.39 -2.89 13.93
CA ALA A 204 -2.40 -1.96 14.38
C ALA A 204 -3.78 -2.53 14.08
N ARG A 205 -4.71 -2.43 15.04
CA ARG A 205 -6.12 -2.69 14.78
C ARG A 205 -6.52 -1.74 13.66
N GLN A 206 -6.70 -2.26 12.45
CA GLN A 206 -7.45 -1.53 11.44
C GLN A 206 -8.84 -1.43 12.04
N GLU A 207 -9.20 -0.25 12.57
CA GLU A 207 -10.58 0.05 12.85
C GLU A 207 -11.30 -0.03 11.51
N THR A 208 -11.87 -1.20 11.24
CA THR A 208 -12.92 -1.36 10.25
C THR A 208 -13.92 -0.26 10.54
N ALA A 209 -14.04 0.68 9.61
CA ALA A 209 -15.01 1.78 9.61
C ALA A 209 -16.46 1.28 9.47
N ASP A 210 -16.78 0.14 10.07
CA ASP A 210 -18.10 -0.51 10.05
C ASP A 210 -18.92 -0.20 11.31
N ASN A 211 -18.40 0.59 12.25
CA ASN A 211 -19.17 1.02 13.43
C ASN A 211 -18.87 2.49 13.79
N ALA A 212 -19.37 3.43 13.00
CA ALA A 212 -19.56 4.81 13.46
C ALA A 212 -21.03 5.00 13.86
N PRO A 213 -21.36 5.30 15.13
CA PRO A 213 -22.71 5.73 15.49
C PRO A 213 -22.97 7.13 14.91
N GLN A 214 -24.15 7.32 14.30
CA GLN A 214 -24.60 8.61 13.79
C GLN A 214 -24.97 9.58 14.93
N GLY A 215 -24.53 10.84 14.81
CA GLY A 215 -24.98 12.01 15.58
C GLY A 215 -23.79 12.78 16.17
N SER A 216 -23.72 14.11 16.23
CA SER A 216 -24.67 15.21 15.98
C SER A 216 -23.86 16.52 15.86
N TYR A 217 -24.47 17.54 15.28
CA TYR A 217 -23.92 18.81 14.79
C TYR A 217 -23.54 19.85 15.88
N GLY A 218 -22.63 20.76 15.51
CA GLY A 218 -22.40 22.10 16.11
C GLY A 218 -20.91 22.43 16.20
N GLY A 219 -20.33 23.54 15.74
CA GLY A 219 -20.80 24.81 15.19
C GLY A 219 -19.85 25.92 15.70
N GLY A 220 -19.25 26.71 14.80
CA GLY A 220 -18.55 27.97 15.09
C GLY A 220 -17.03 27.88 15.28
N SER A 221 -16.20 28.87 14.94
CA SER A 221 -16.33 30.11 14.16
C SER A 221 -14.96 30.83 14.18
N GLY A 222 -14.51 31.33 13.02
CA GLY A 222 -13.74 32.58 12.91
C GLY A 222 -12.20 32.51 12.87
N ALA A 223 -11.63 32.82 11.70
CA ALA A 223 -10.50 33.77 11.62
C ALA A 223 -10.40 34.39 10.21
N SER A 224 -10.22 35.71 10.22
CA SER A 224 -10.11 36.68 9.13
C SER A 224 -8.83 36.51 8.29
N VAL A 225 -8.96 36.72 6.98
CA VAL A 225 -7.87 36.60 5.99
C VAL A 225 -7.27 38.00 5.73
N LEU A 226 -5.95 38.17 5.93
CA LEU A 226 -5.20 39.28 5.35
C LEU A 226 -5.00 39.05 3.86
N THR A 227 -5.48 40.02 3.08
CA THR A 227 -5.48 40.11 1.63
C THR A 227 -4.07 40.05 1.02
N LEU A 228 -3.92 39.31 -0.07
CA LEU A 228 -2.89 39.62 -1.06
C LEU A 228 -3.54 39.69 -2.45
N ASP A 229 -3.66 40.94 -2.89
CA ASP A 229 -4.06 41.40 -4.20
C ASP A 229 -3.10 40.85 -5.28
N SER A 230 -3.66 40.23 -6.32
CA SER A 230 -2.99 40.23 -7.62
C SER A 230 -4.04 40.19 -8.73
N SER A 231 -3.87 41.11 -9.67
CA SER A 231 -4.88 41.60 -10.60
C SER A 231 -5.37 40.55 -11.61
N ALA A 232 -6.68 40.53 -11.86
CA ALA A 232 -7.32 39.69 -12.86
C ALA A 232 -6.94 40.14 -14.29
N LYS A 233 -6.53 39.19 -15.14
CA LYS A 233 -6.41 39.41 -16.59
C LYS A 233 -7.78 39.21 -17.27
N PRO A 234 -8.17 40.08 -18.22
CA PRO A 234 -9.49 40.07 -18.83
C PRO A 234 -9.67 38.91 -19.83
N THR A 235 -10.85 38.28 -19.75
CA THR A 235 -11.35 37.25 -20.66
C THR A 235 -11.72 37.83 -22.03
N MET A 236 -11.23 37.20 -23.10
CA MET A 236 -11.56 37.51 -24.49
C MET A 236 -13.00 37.04 -24.82
N ALA A 237 -13.88 37.98 -25.16
CA ALA A 237 -15.19 37.72 -25.75
C ALA A 237 -15.07 37.60 -27.28
N HIS A 238 -15.68 36.58 -27.88
CA HIS A 238 -15.78 36.44 -29.33
C HIS A 238 -17.00 37.21 -29.84
N ALA A 239 -16.79 38.10 -30.81
CA ALA A 239 -17.80 38.91 -31.47
C ALA A 239 -18.49 38.15 -32.62
N GLU A 240 -19.82 38.17 -32.63
CA GLU A 240 -20.68 37.67 -33.72
C GLU A 240 -20.84 38.76 -34.79
N THR A 241 -20.49 38.46 -36.04
CA THR A 241 -20.65 39.37 -37.19
C THR A 241 -21.90 38.98 -37.98
N LYS A 242 -22.87 39.91 -38.08
CA LYS A 242 -24.11 39.79 -38.86
C LYS A 242 -23.81 39.85 -40.36
N GLY A 243 -24.32 38.88 -41.13
CA GLY A 243 -24.38 38.91 -42.60
C GLY A 243 -25.66 39.59 -43.08
N THR A 244 -25.52 40.57 -43.98
CA THR A 244 -26.60 41.33 -44.61
C THR A 244 -26.85 40.81 -46.02
N MET A 245 -28.12 40.53 -46.36
CA MET A 245 -28.60 40.24 -47.72
C MET A 245 -28.59 41.51 -48.59
N GLY A 246 -28.34 41.36 -49.89
CA GLY A 246 -28.62 42.40 -50.89
C GLY A 246 -28.16 42.07 -52.31
N GLN A 247 -29.12 41.63 -53.13
CA GLN A 247 -29.30 41.67 -54.60
C GLN A 247 -28.10 41.47 -55.53
#